data_AF-A0A8J8PI50-F1
#
_entry.id   AF-A0A8J8PI50-F1
#
_cell.length_a   1.000
_cell.length_b   1.000
_cell.length_c   1.000
_cell.angle_alpha   90.00
_cell.angle_beta   90.00
_cell.angle_gamma   90.00
#
_symmetry.space_group_name_H-M   'P 1'
#
loop_
_entity.id
_entity.type
_entity.pdbx_description
1 polymer ?
#
loop_
_entity_poly.entity_id
_entity_poly.type
_entity_poly.pdbx_seq_one_letter_code
_entity_poly.pdbx_strand_id
1 'polypeptide(L)'
;MRIVIGSGLTGLLISERIKPDVILEEQPIIGGTHSFEDVFGVKIHLVPPLVDETISLNNFNLMFKEYDLDIYYRKYEHYKDKICEKCNELPHWIMMFEKTRKIYLIENLWEIFENISKKFKIIKEYPIRINNSKVITNKGNTLKYDI
;
A
#
# COMPACT_ATOMS: atom_id res chain seq x y z
N MET A 1 -2.44 11.87 22.89
CA MET A 1 -1.61 11.04 21.99
C MET A 1 -2.12 11.18 20.56
N ARG A 2 -1.25 11.15 19.57
CA ARG A 2 -1.61 11.05 18.15
C ARG A 2 -1.63 9.57 17.74
N ILE A 3 -2.74 9.14 17.16
CA ILE A 3 -2.95 7.76 16.69
C ILE A 3 -3.14 7.79 15.17
N VAL A 4 -2.44 6.92 14.46
CA VAL A 4 -2.74 6.62 13.05
C VAL A 4 -3.38 5.24 12.97
N ILE A 5 -4.40 5.10 12.13
CA ILE A 5 -5.08 3.83 11.87
C ILE A 5 -4.68 3.37 10.47
N GLY A 6 -4.14 2.16 10.39
CA GLY A 6 -3.56 1.55 9.20
C GLY A 6 -2.06 1.84 9.04
N SER A 7 -1.30 0.81 8.70
CA SER A 7 0.12 0.85 8.36
C SER A 7 0.37 0.54 6.87
N GLY A 8 -0.61 0.82 6.01
CA GLY A 8 -0.42 0.87 4.56
C GLY A 8 0.42 2.08 4.13
N LEU A 9 0.67 2.21 2.82
CA LEU A 9 1.46 3.30 2.22
C LEU A 9 1.08 4.68 2.82
N THR A 10 -0.20 5.05 2.75
CA THR A 10 -0.69 6.34 3.26
C THR A 10 -0.48 6.50 4.76
N GLY A 11 -0.74 5.45 5.55
CA GLY A 11 -0.58 5.43 7.00
C GLY A 11 0.87 5.60 7.43
N LEU A 12 1.80 4.96 6.74
CA LEU A 12 3.24 5.10 6.99
C LEU A 12 3.75 6.49 6.58
N LEU A 13 3.35 6.99 5.40
CA LEU A 13 3.75 8.31 4.93
C LEU A 13 3.23 9.44 5.81
N ILE A 14 1.96 9.39 6.24
CA ILE A 14 1.42 10.39 7.16
C ILE A 14 2.11 10.31 8.52
N SER A 15 2.49 9.11 8.96
CA SER A 15 3.24 8.93 10.21
C SER A 15 4.60 9.63 10.18
N GLU A 16 5.30 9.60 9.03
CA GLU A 16 6.55 10.36 8.87
C GLU A 16 6.35 11.88 9.01
N ARG A 17 5.16 12.40 8.68
CA ARG A 17 4.84 13.83 8.80
C ARG A 17 4.37 14.22 10.20
N ILE A 18 3.44 13.47 10.78
CA ILE A 18 2.76 13.89 12.02
C ILE A 18 3.39 13.29 13.29
N LYS A 19 4.30 12.32 13.12
CA LYS A 19 5.01 11.58 14.17
C LYS A 19 4.05 11.07 15.26
N PRO A 20 3.18 10.10 14.96
CA PRO A 20 2.22 9.59 15.92
C PRO A 20 2.90 8.79 17.03
N ASP A 21 2.26 8.74 18.19
CA ASP A 21 2.70 7.91 19.31
C ASP A 21 2.51 6.41 19.02
N VAL A 22 1.46 6.08 18.26
CA VAL A 22 1.11 4.70 17.91
C VAL A 22 0.39 4.61 16.57
N ILE A 23 0.68 3.53 15.84
CA ILE A 23 -0.05 3.11 14.65
C ILE A 23 -0.82 1.83 15.00
N LEU A 24 -2.13 1.82 14.73
CA LEU A 24 -2.99 0.66 14.86
C LEU A 24 -3.09 -0.05 13.52
N GLU A 25 -2.78 -1.34 13.46
CA GLU A 25 -2.84 -2.14 12.24
C GLU A 25 -3.65 -3.43 12.48
N GLU A 26 -4.62 -3.68 11.61
CA GLU A 26 -5.43 -4.91 11.61
C GLU A 26 -4.62 -6.11 11.12
N GLN A 27 -3.87 -5.94 10.03
CA GLN A 27 -3.19 -7.01 9.34
C GLN A 27 -1.85 -7.36 10.01
N PRO A 28 -1.41 -8.64 10.00
CA PRO A 28 -0.10 -9.00 10.54
C PRO A 28 1.06 -8.34 9.78
N ILE A 29 0.86 -8.03 8.50
CA ILE A 29 1.86 -7.46 7.61
C ILE A 29 1.68 -5.94 7.49
N ILE A 30 2.77 -5.22 7.24
CA ILE A 30 2.81 -3.76 7.03
C ILE A 30 2.80 -3.47 5.52
N GLY A 31 2.29 -2.32 5.09
CA GLY A 31 2.28 -1.93 3.68
C GLY A 31 0.93 -2.08 2.97
N GLY A 32 -0.07 -2.67 3.64
CA GLY A 32 -1.44 -2.79 3.11
C GLY A 32 -1.46 -3.51 1.77
N THR A 33 -2.11 -2.93 0.75
CA THR A 33 -2.19 -3.53 -0.60
C THR A 33 -0.84 -3.75 -1.28
N HIS A 34 0.20 -3.06 -0.85
CA HIS A 34 1.56 -3.20 -1.38
C HIS A 34 2.44 -4.17 -0.57
N SER A 35 1.86 -4.84 0.43
CA SER A 35 2.54 -5.95 1.10
C SER A 35 2.84 -7.09 0.12
N PHE A 36 3.80 -7.92 0.49
CA PHE A 36 4.07 -9.17 -0.21
C PHE A 36 3.75 -10.38 0.66
N GLU A 37 3.52 -11.50 0.01
CA GLU A 37 3.60 -12.82 0.61
C GLU A 37 4.92 -13.49 0.21
N ASP A 38 5.55 -14.20 1.14
CA ASP A 38 6.73 -15.02 0.84
C ASP A 38 6.26 -16.42 0.47
N VAL A 39 6.45 -16.78 -0.80
CA VAL A 39 6.11 -18.08 -1.34
C VAL A 39 7.41 -18.73 -1.81
N PHE A 40 7.92 -19.69 -1.04
CA PHE A 40 9.16 -20.41 -1.32
C PHE A 40 10.40 -19.50 -1.50
N GLY A 41 10.50 -18.42 -0.72
CA GLY A 41 11.60 -17.45 -0.81
C GLY A 41 11.40 -16.39 -1.90
N VAL A 42 10.28 -16.44 -2.63
CA VAL A 42 9.90 -15.43 -3.61
C VAL A 42 8.87 -14.51 -2.97
N LYS A 43 9.19 -13.22 -2.90
CA LYS A 43 8.28 -12.17 -2.43
C LYS A 43 7.31 -11.79 -3.55
N ILE A 44 6.05 -12.16 -3.40
CA ILE A 44 4.99 -11.87 -4.36
C ILE A 44 4.13 -10.74 -3.81
N HIS A 45 4.14 -9.59 -4.48
CA HIS A 45 3.29 -8.46 -4.10
C HIS A 45 1.83 -8.73 -4.44
N LEU A 46 0.92 -8.41 -3.51
CA LEU A 46 -0.53 -8.47 -3.77
C LEU A 46 -0.94 -7.47 -4.85
N VAL A 47 -0.37 -6.26 -4.78
CA VAL A 47 -0.46 -5.24 -5.83
C VAL A 47 0.97 -4.76 -6.15
N PRO A 48 1.46 -4.99 -7.38
CA PRO A 48 2.82 -4.58 -7.74
C PRO A 48 2.92 -3.05 -7.75
N PRO A 49 4.02 -2.47 -7.24
CA PRO A 49 4.19 -1.02 -7.17
C PRO A 49 4.62 -0.45 -8.52
N LEU A 50 3.70 -0.47 -9.48
CA LEU A 50 3.90 0.02 -10.84
C LEU A 50 3.44 1.47 -10.96
N VAL A 51 4.22 2.28 -11.69
CA VAL A 51 3.91 3.68 -12.03
C VAL A 51 4.21 3.93 -13.52
N ASP A 52 3.54 4.90 -14.12
CA ASP A 52 3.72 5.31 -15.52
C ASP A 52 4.86 6.34 -15.71
N GLU A 53 5.30 6.97 -14.62
CA GLU A 53 6.42 7.92 -14.63
C GLU A 53 7.29 7.79 -13.38
N THR A 54 8.58 8.13 -13.52
CA THR A 54 9.49 8.19 -12.38
C THR A 54 9.18 9.44 -11.57
N ILE A 55 8.84 9.28 -10.31
CA ILE A 55 8.58 10.39 -9.39
C ILE A 55 9.73 10.56 -8.40
N SER A 56 10.03 11.81 -8.05
CA SER A 56 10.89 12.11 -6.91
C SER A 56 10.03 12.43 -5.69
N LEU A 57 10.20 11.67 -4.62
CA LEU A 57 9.65 12.01 -3.31
C LEU A 57 10.80 12.55 -2.46
N ASN A 58 10.72 13.82 -2.04
CA ASN A 58 11.80 14.54 -1.35
C ASN A 58 12.41 13.81 -0.12
N ASN A 59 11.69 12.84 0.45
CA ASN A 59 12.13 12.08 1.63
C ASN A 59 12.47 10.60 1.34
N PHE A 60 12.28 10.14 0.09
CA PHE A 60 12.46 8.73 -0.27
C PHE A 60 13.21 8.63 -1.58
N ASN A 61 14.38 7.98 -1.53
CA ASN A 61 15.14 7.69 -2.74
C ASN A 61 14.54 6.45 -3.41
N LEU A 62 13.56 6.65 -4.30
CA LEU A 62 12.90 5.55 -5.01
C LEU A 62 13.81 5.02 -6.13
N MET A 63 13.96 3.70 -6.18
CA MET A 63 14.64 2.99 -7.25
C MET A 63 13.61 2.47 -8.24
N PHE A 64 13.79 2.84 -9.51
CA PHE A 64 12.89 2.47 -10.59
C PHE A 64 13.59 1.54 -11.57
N LYS A 65 12.89 0.47 -11.93
CA LYS A 65 13.26 -0.41 -13.04
C LYS A 65 12.22 -0.27 -14.13
N GLU A 66 12.66 0.15 -15.32
CA GLU A 66 11.81 0.09 -16.50
C GLU A 66 11.43 -1.37 -16.74
N TYR A 67 10.12 -1.62 -16.78
CA TYR A 67 9.55 -2.93 -16.92
C TYR A 67 8.87 -3.00 -18.28
N ASP A 68 9.55 -3.66 -19.22
CA ASP A 68 9.00 -3.95 -20.53
C ASP A 68 8.08 -5.16 -20.38
N LEU A 69 6.77 -4.89 -20.42
CA LEU A 69 5.77 -5.92 -20.38
C LEU A 69 5.51 -6.38 -21.81
N ASP A 70 5.89 -7.63 -22.09
CA ASP A 70 5.51 -8.39 -23.30
C ASP A 70 3.99 -8.68 -23.35
N ILE A 71 3.16 -7.76 -22.86
CA ILE A 71 1.72 -7.79 -23.02
C ILE A 71 1.43 -7.23 -24.40
N TYR A 72 1.38 -8.11 -25.39
CA TYR A 72 0.84 -7.78 -26.70
C TYR A 72 -0.62 -7.34 -26.54
N TYR A 73 -0.87 -6.05 -26.80
CA TYR A 73 -2.20 -5.46 -26.92
C TYR A 73 -2.95 -6.08 -28.10
N ARG A 74 -3.39 -7.33 -27.97
CA ARG A 74 -4.31 -7.98 -28.92
C ARG A 74 -5.67 -8.06 -28.25
N LYS A 75 -6.47 -7.00 -28.45
CA LYS A 75 -7.92 -6.91 -28.22
C LYS A 75 -8.40 -7.44 -26.86
N TYR A 76 -8.26 -6.60 -25.84
CA TYR A 76 -8.80 -6.84 -24.50
C TYR A 76 -10.34 -6.82 -24.42
N GLU A 77 -11.05 -6.26 -25.41
CA GLU A 77 -12.53 -6.31 -25.46
C GLU A 77 -13.07 -7.73 -25.30
N HIS A 78 -12.38 -8.74 -25.83
CA HIS A 78 -12.80 -10.15 -25.74
C HIS A 78 -12.45 -10.82 -24.40
N TYR A 79 -11.66 -10.16 -23.54
CA TYR A 79 -11.22 -10.69 -22.25
C TYR A 79 -11.85 -9.97 -21.06
N LYS A 80 -12.63 -8.91 -21.28
CA LYS A 80 -13.33 -8.18 -20.22
C LYS A 80 -14.10 -9.13 -19.30
N ASP A 81 -14.85 -10.05 -19.89
CA ASP A 81 -15.67 -11.04 -19.17
C ASP A 81 -14.81 -12.07 -18.39
N LYS A 82 -13.56 -12.30 -18.83
CA LYS A 82 -12.61 -13.20 -18.16
C LYS A 82 -11.83 -12.53 -17.02
N ILE A 83 -11.61 -11.22 -17.12
CA ILE A 83 -10.84 -10.44 -16.14
C ILE A 83 -11.75 -9.95 -15.02
N CYS A 84 -12.91 -9.39 -15.38
CA CYS A 84 -13.91 -8.95 -14.42
C CYS A 84 -15.29 -8.82 -15.10
N GLU A 85 -16.09 -9.87 -15.01
CA GLU A 85 -17.46 -9.94 -15.55
C GLU A 85 -18.37 -8.80 -15.05
N LYS A 86 -18.12 -8.29 -13.84
CA LYS A 86 -18.94 -7.25 -13.19
C LYS A 86 -18.38 -5.83 -13.36
N CYS A 87 -17.24 -5.66 -14.00
CA CYS A 87 -16.62 -4.33 -14.13
C CYS A 87 -17.13 -3.63 -15.40
N ASN A 88 -17.56 -2.38 -15.28
CA ASN A 88 -17.98 -1.57 -16.44
C ASN A 88 -16.80 -1.26 -17.37
N GLU A 89 -15.59 -1.18 -16.81
CA GLU A 89 -14.33 -0.91 -17.50
C GLU A 89 -13.25 -1.85 -16.96
N LEU A 90 -12.16 -2.04 -17.69
CA LEU A 90 -11.02 -2.80 -17.19
C LEU A 90 -10.38 -2.04 -16.01
N PRO A 91 -9.76 -2.75 -15.04
CA PRO A 91 -8.99 -2.12 -13.99
C PRO A 91 -7.98 -1.11 -14.55
N HIS A 92 -7.87 0.07 -13.92
CA HIS A 92 -7.05 1.18 -14.44
C HIS A 92 -5.58 0.81 -14.63
N TRP A 93 -5.02 -0.07 -13.79
CA TRP A 93 -3.64 -0.56 -13.94
C TRP A 93 -3.43 -1.35 -15.25
N ILE A 94 -4.48 -1.98 -15.80
CA ILE A 94 -4.48 -2.59 -17.13
C ILE A 94 -4.60 -1.52 -18.21
N MET A 95 -5.42 -0.49 -17.98
CA MET A 95 -5.58 0.61 -18.94
C MET A 95 -4.36 1.52 -19.03
N MET A 96 -3.50 1.58 -18.00
CA MET A 96 -2.23 2.32 -18.07
C MET A 96 -1.34 1.82 -19.21
N PHE A 97 -1.40 0.52 -19.55
CA PHE A 97 -0.69 -0.07 -20.69
C PHE A 97 -1.11 0.53 -22.05
N GLU A 98 -2.31 1.09 -22.18
CA GLU A 98 -2.77 1.74 -23.43
C GLU A 98 -2.11 3.10 -23.67
N LYS A 99 -1.79 3.84 -22.59
CA LYS A 99 -1.39 5.25 -22.69
C LYS A 99 0.11 5.45 -22.65
N THR A 100 0.83 4.66 -21.88
CA THR A 100 2.28 4.81 -21.71
C THR A 100 2.99 3.51 -22.07
N ARG A 101 3.81 3.55 -23.13
CA ARG A 101 4.65 2.42 -23.54
C ARG A 101 5.75 2.07 -22.52
N LYS A 102 5.84 2.81 -21.42
CA LYS A 102 6.87 2.69 -20.40
C LYS A 102 6.21 2.63 -19.05
N ILE A 103 6.53 1.58 -18.30
CA ILE A 103 6.08 1.37 -16.93
C ILE A 103 7.30 1.12 -16.08
N TYR A 104 7.27 1.64 -14.87
CA TYR A 104 8.36 1.54 -13.93
C TYR A 104 7.89 0.77 -12.70
N LEU A 105 8.66 -0.25 -12.33
CA LEU A 105 8.53 -0.94 -11.06
C LEU A 105 9.36 -0.21 -10.00
N ILE A 106 8.77 0.11 -8.86
CA ILE A 106 9.49 0.64 -7.70
C ILE A 106 10.13 -0.53 -6.95
N GLU A 107 11.44 -0.75 -7.10
CA GLU A 107 12.13 -1.94 -6.58
C GLU A 107 12.31 -1.91 -5.06
N ASN A 108 12.48 -0.72 -4.48
CA ASN A 108 12.81 -0.56 -3.06
C ASN A 108 11.65 -0.08 -2.19
N LEU A 109 10.40 -0.17 -2.67
CA LEU A 109 9.24 0.28 -1.90
C LEU A 109 9.11 -0.44 -0.55
N TRP A 110 9.42 -1.74 -0.53
CA TRP A 110 9.35 -2.51 0.70
C TRP A 110 10.41 -2.10 1.73
N GLU A 111 11.64 -1.84 1.28
CA GLU A 111 12.71 -1.36 2.15
C GLU A 111 12.31 -0.03 2.80
N ILE A 112 11.65 0.84 2.04
CA ILE A 112 11.09 2.09 2.55
C ILE A 112 10.05 1.81 3.65
N PHE A 113 9.11 0.88 3.43
CA PHE A 113 8.11 0.54 4.46
C PHE A 113 8.72 -0.06 5.72
N GLU A 114 9.71 -0.96 5.59
CA GLU A 114 10.45 -1.47 6.74
C GLU A 114 11.16 -0.35 7.50
N ASN A 115 11.83 0.55 6.79
CA ASN A 115 12.59 1.63 7.41
C ASN A 115 11.68 2.64 8.11
N ILE A 116 10.52 2.95 7.53
CA ILE A 116 9.51 3.80 8.18
C ILE A 116 8.93 3.10 9.40
N SER A 117 8.49 1.85 9.24
CA SER A 117 7.80 1.13 10.32
C SER A 117 8.66 0.91 11.56
N LYS A 118 9.97 0.70 11.40
CA LYS A 118 10.93 0.59 12.51
C LYS A 118 11.01 1.86 13.38
N LYS A 119 10.57 3.02 12.88
CA LYS A 119 10.56 4.29 13.64
C LYS A 119 9.33 4.47 14.53
N PHE A 120 8.28 3.68 14.33
CA PHE A 120 6.99 3.88 15.00
C PHE A 120 6.57 2.65 15.79
N LYS A 121 5.84 2.89 16.88
CA LYS A 121 5.19 1.80 17.61
C LYS A 121 3.94 1.35 16.85
N ILE A 122 4.01 0.16 16.24
CA ILE A 122 2.88 -0.45 15.54
C ILE A 122 2.25 -1.52 16.44
N ILE A 123 0.97 -1.36 16.77
CA ILE A 123 0.20 -2.34 17.55
C ILE A 123 -0.74 -3.09 16.59
N LYS A 124 -0.71 -4.42 16.66
CA LYS A 124 -1.57 -5.32 15.87
C LYS A 124 -2.96 -5.44 16.48
N GLU A 125 -3.69 -4.33 16.39
CA GLU A 125 -5.03 -4.09 16.88
C GLU A 125 -5.73 -3.09 15.98
N TYR A 126 -7.05 -3.20 15.87
CA TYR A 126 -7.86 -2.28 15.06
C TYR A 126 -9.01 -1.68 15.88
N PRO A 127 -9.45 -0.45 15.56
CA PRO A 127 -10.52 0.22 16.26
C PRO A 127 -11.87 -0.48 16.01
N ILE A 128 -12.57 -0.88 17.07
CA ILE A 128 -13.98 -1.30 17.00
C ILE A 128 -14.93 -0.14 17.31
N ARG A 129 -14.46 0.88 18.05
CA ARG A 129 -15.23 2.06 18.40
C ARG A 129 -14.32 3.25 18.63
N ILE A 130 -14.71 4.42 18.12
CA ILE A 130 -14.03 5.69 18.35
C ILE A 130 -15.06 6.66 18.94
N ASN A 131 -14.84 7.11 20.18
CA ASN A 131 -15.74 8.04 20.88
C ASN A 131 -15.00 8.92 21.87
N ASN A 132 -15.41 10.18 22.03
CA ASN A 132 -14.94 11.09 23.09
C ASN A 132 -13.43 11.01 23.37
N SER A 133 -12.60 11.22 22.35
CA SER A 133 -11.13 11.17 22.46
C SER A 133 -10.58 9.80 22.90
N LYS A 134 -11.30 8.72 22.64
CA LYS A 134 -10.91 7.33 22.91
C LYS A 134 -11.08 6.45 21.69
N VAL A 135 -10.13 5.55 21.50
CA VAL A 135 -10.21 4.41 20.59
C VAL A 135 -10.30 3.14 21.43
N ILE A 136 -11.36 2.36 21.23
CA ILE A 136 -11.52 1.02 21.78
C ILE A 136 -11.13 0.03 20.69
N THR A 137 -10.21 -0.87 20.99
CA THR A 137 -9.69 -1.85 20.03
C THR A 137 -10.40 -3.20 20.12
N ASN A 138 -10.22 -4.03 19.09
CA ASN A 138 -10.74 -5.39 19.03
C ASN A 138 -10.24 -6.30 20.17
N LYS A 139 -9.14 -5.94 20.84
CA LYS A 139 -8.61 -6.65 22.02
C LYS A 139 -9.06 -6.06 23.35
N GLY A 140 -9.97 -5.08 23.33
CA GLY A 140 -10.48 -4.42 24.54
C GLY A 140 -9.58 -3.33 25.11
N ASN A 141 -8.48 -2.98 24.43
CA ASN A 141 -7.64 -1.86 24.86
C ASN A 141 -8.34 -0.53 24.60
N THR A 142 -8.13 0.44 25.49
CA THR A 142 -8.65 1.80 25.35
C THR A 142 -7.49 2.79 25.26
N LEU A 143 -7.35 3.45 24.12
CA LEU A 143 -6.32 4.46 23.87
C LEU A 143 -6.96 5.85 23.86
N LYS A 144 -6.43 6.79 24.65
CA LYS A 144 -6.89 8.18 24.68
C LYS A 144 -6.10 9.02 23.69
N TYR A 145 -6.76 9.68 22.74
CA TYR A 145 -6.11 10.52 21.74
C TYR A 145 -6.48 11.99 21.86
N ASP A 146 -5.58 12.86 21.43
CA ASP A 146 -5.81 14.32 21.40
C ASP A 146 -6.27 14.72 20.00
N ILE A 147 -7.10 15.76 19.91
CA ILE A 147 -7.55 16.38 18.64
C ILE A 147 -6.58 17.49 18.28
#